data_AF-A0A8E0SE53-F1
#
_entry.id   AF-A0A8E0SE53-F1
#
_cell.length_a   1.000
_cell.length_b   1.000
_cell.length_c   1.000
_cell.angle_alpha   90.00
_cell.angle_beta   90.00
_cell.angle_gamma   90.00
#
_symmetry.space_group_name_H-M   'P 1'
#
loop_
_entity.id
_entity.type
_entity.pdbx_description
1 polymer ?
#
loop_
_entity_poly.entity_id
_entity_poly.type
_entity_poly.pdbx_seq_one_letter_code
_entity_poly.pdbx_strand_id
1 'polypeptide(L)'
;MWVNLLEEIRKIEAKYGDELNSPVTDQEIRNFEEAVLGKFPVNEIPLEYKKFLQTVNGLDFNGLVIYGLDQELLREENDEEVYGFIETNEQWHENDEQKKYLFFGDSDTAWYCLDVIENEYLELDKPSGTLMNKFNDFNSMLADALKVSLDN
;
A
#
# COMPACT_ATOMS: atom_id res chain seq x y z
N MET A 1 6.19 7.79 -12.56
CA MET A 1 7.30 8.30 -11.73
C MET A 1 7.68 7.28 -10.67
N TRP A 2 6.73 6.71 -9.91
CA TRP A 2 7.02 5.63 -8.96
C TRP A 2 7.67 4.38 -9.58
N VAL A 3 7.33 4.01 -10.83
CA VAL A 3 7.94 2.84 -11.50
C VAL A 3 9.46 2.93 -11.57
N ASN A 4 10.03 4.12 -11.86
CA ASN A 4 11.48 4.28 -11.89
C ASN A 4 12.10 4.15 -10.50
N LEU A 5 11.42 4.67 -9.46
CA LEU A 5 11.85 4.55 -8.06
C LEU A 5 11.81 3.09 -7.61
N LEU A 6 10.76 2.34 -7.98
CA LEU A 6 10.65 0.91 -7.70
C LEU A 6 11.78 0.12 -8.38
N GLU A 7 12.15 0.48 -9.61
CA GLU A 7 13.29 -0.14 -10.31
C GLU A 7 14.65 0.22 -9.68
N GLU A 8 14.76 1.36 -9.00
CA GLU A 8 15.93 1.68 -8.19
C GLU A 8 15.98 0.80 -6.93
N ILE A 9 14.85 0.66 -6.23
CA ILE A 9 14.71 -0.24 -5.08
C ILE A 9 15.04 -1.68 -5.47
N ARG A 10 14.49 -2.19 -6.58
CA ARG A 10 14.79 -3.52 -7.12
C ARG A 10 16.28 -3.76 -7.32
N LYS A 11 17.02 -2.74 -7.78
CA LYS A 11 18.48 -2.82 -7.95
C LYS A 11 19.25 -2.76 -6.63
N ILE A 12 18.67 -2.17 -5.59
CA ILE A 12 19.25 -2.15 -4.24
C ILE A 12 19.10 -3.53 -3.62
N GLU A 13 17.88 -4.06 -3.55
CA GLU A 13 17.57 -5.41 -3.04
C GLU A 13 18.42 -6.50 -3.71
N ALA A 14 18.51 -6.46 -5.04
CA ALA A 14 19.32 -7.43 -5.80
C ALA A 14 20.81 -7.42 -5.46
N LYS A 15 21.36 -6.34 -4.86
CA LYS A 15 22.76 -6.32 -4.39
C LYS A 15 22.94 -7.15 -3.11
N TYR A 16 21.87 -7.33 -2.34
CA TYR A 16 21.85 -8.13 -1.12
C TYR A 16 21.42 -9.58 -1.37
N GLY A 17 20.95 -9.88 -2.59
CA GLY A 17 20.51 -11.21 -3.00
C GLY A 17 19.00 -11.40 -2.85
N ASP A 18 18.28 -10.33 -2.52
CA ASP A 18 16.83 -10.31 -2.38
C ASP A 18 16.16 -9.87 -3.68
N GLU A 19 14.89 -10.22 -3.82
CA GLU A 19 14.03 -9.85 -4.95
C GLU A 19 12.73 -9.24 -4.42
N LEU A 20 12.16 -8.31 -5.19
CA LEU A 20 10.84 -7.77 -4.85
C LEU A 20 9.75 -8.81 -5.11
N ASN A 21 8.68 -8.73 -4.32
CA ASN A 21 7.52 -9.61 -4.39
C ASN A 21 6.96 -9.76 -5.81
N SER A 22 6.43 -10.94 -6.07
CA SER A 22 5.87 -11.30 -7.37
C SER A 22 4.63 -10.46 -7.67
N PRO A 23 4.39 -10.06 -8.93
CA PRO A 23 3.18 -9.33 -9.29
C PRO A 23 1.92 -10.19 -9.12
N VAL A 24 0.81 -9.56 -8.71
CA VAL A 24 -0.49 -10.26 -8.65
C VAL A 24 -1.16 -10.34 -10.02
N THR A 25 -1.96 -11.38 -10.22
CA THR A 25 -2.72 -11.63 -11.45
C THR A 25 -4.04 -10.86 -11.49
N ASP A 26 -4.61 -10.71 -12.70
CA ASP A 26 -5.96 -10.12 -12.85
C ASP A 26 -7.04 -10.88 -12.06
N GLN A 27 -6.87 -12.20 -11.85
CA GLN A 27 -7.84 -12.98 -11.08
C GLN A 27 -7.74 -12.68 -9.59
N GLU A 28 -6.53 -12.55 -9.05
CA GLU A 28 -6.31 -12.19 -7.65
C GLU A 28 -6.80 -10.76 -7.38
N ILE A 29 -6.58 -9.83 -8.31
CA ILE A 29 -7.18 -8.48 -8.23
C ILE A 29 -8.70 -8.53 -8.16
N ARG A 30 -9.36 -9.35 -8.99
CA ARG A 30 -10.83 -9.49 -8.93
C ARG A 30 -11.30 -10.03 -7.58
N ASN A 31 -10.64 -11.07 -7.08
CA ASN A 31 -10.96 -11.65 -5.78
C ASN A 31 -10.78 -10.62 -4.65
N PHE A 32 -9.70 -9.83 -4.72
CA PHE A 32 -9.41 -8.75 -3.79
C PHE A 32 -10.48 -7.65 -3.82
N GLU A 33 -10.88 -7.19 -5.01
CA GLU A 33 -11.95 -6.21 -5.14
C GLU A 33 -13.26 -6.73 -4.53
N GLU A 34 -13.65 -7.97 -4.84
CA GLU A 34 -14.83 -8.59 -4.25
C GLU A 34 -14.75 -8.71 -2.72
N ALA A 35 -13.57 -8.97 -2.17
CA ALA A 35 -13.36 -9.09 -0.72
C ALA A 35 -13.36 -7.74 0.01
N VAL A 36 -12.87 -6.67 -0.63
CA VAL A 36 -12.83 -5.32 -0.04
C VAL A 36 -14.18 -4.62 -0.14
N LEU A 37 -14.88 -4.76 -1.27
CA LEU A 37 -16.13 -4.06 -1.51
C LEU A 37 -17.19 -4.50 -0.50
N GLY A 38 -17.64 -3.56 0.33
CA GLY A 38 -18.59 -3.80 1.41
C GLY A 38 -17.96 -4.04 2.79
N LYS A 39 -16.63 -4.27 2.87
CA LYS A 39 -15.88 -4.26 4.15
C LYS A 39 -15.48 -2.84 4.56
N PHE A 40 -14.95 -2.09 3.61
CA PHE A 40 -14.44 -0.73 3.82
C PHE A 40 -15.33 0.31 3.13
N PRO A 41 -15.33 1.58 3.58
CA PRO A 41 -16.20 2.63 3.04
C PRO A 41 -15.72 3.16 1.69
N VAL A 42 -15.54 2.26 0.71
CA VAL A 42 -15.06 2.55 -0.63
C VAL A 42 -15.94 1.85 -1.66
N ASN A 43 -16.20 2.51 -2.79
CA ASN A 43 -17.00 1.95 -3.89
C ASN A 43 -16.13 1.29 -4.97
N GLU A 44 -14.86 1.65 -5.04
CA GLU A 44 -13.88 1.11 -5.98
C GLU A 44 -12.46 1.22 -5.43
N ILE A 45 -11.64 0.20 -5.67
CA ILE A 45 -10.20 0.30 -5.39
C ILE A 45 -9.53 1.19 -6.44
N PRO A 46 -8.67 2.15 -6.05
CA PRO A 46 -7.95 2.98 -6.99
C PRO A 46 -7.21 2.17 -8.07
N LEU A 47 -7.39 2.54 -9.33
CA LEU A 47 -6.79 1.83 -10.46
C LEU A 47 -5.26 1.83 -10.37
N GLU A 48 -4.69 2.92 -9.87
CA GLU A 48 -3.26 3.10 -9.67
C GLU A 48 -2.69 2.13 -8.63
N TYR A 49 -3.43 1.86 -7.55
CA TYR A 49 -3.03 0.87 -6.55
C TYR A 49 -3.08 -0.54 -7.12
N LYS A 50 -4.11 -0.89 -7.91
CA LYS A 50 -4.15 -2.18 -8.62
C LYS A 50 -2.97 -2.35 -9.56
N LYS A 51 -2.61 -1.31 -10.32
CA LYS A 51 -1.42 -1.33 -11.20
C LYS A 51 -0.13 -1.54 -10.42
N PHE A 52 -0.03 -0.96 -9.22
CA PHE A 52 1.10 -1.19 -8.33
C PHE A 52 1.17 -2.67 -7.93
N LEU A 53 0.08 -3.26 -7.43
CA LEU A 53 0.01 -4.67 -7.06
C LEU A 53 0.34 -5.61 -8.24
N GLN A 54 -0.11 -5.26 -9.44
CA GLN A 54 0.20 -5.96 -10.68
C GLN A 54 1.63 -5.73 -11.20
N THR A 55 2.42 -4.92 -10.50
CA THR A 55 3.85 -4.72 -10.75
C THR A 55 4.70 -5.35 -9.63
N VAL A 56 4.21 -5.31 -8.38
CA VAL A 56 4.82 -5.89 -7.19
C VAL A 56 3.75 -6.07 -6.12
N ASN A 57 3.60 -7.26 -5.52
CA ASN A 57 2.58 -7.51 -4.50
C ASN A 57 3.01 -6.97 -3.12
N GLY A 58 2.72 -5.70 -2.88
CA GLY A 58 3.20 -5.02 -1.68
C GLY A 58 4.70 -4.72 -1.75
N LEU A 59 5.21 -4.03 -0.73
CA LEU A 59 6.61 -3.67 -0.61
C LEU A 59 6.94 -3.51 0.88
N ASP A 60 8.07 -4.07 1.31
CA ASP A 60 8.73 -3.70 2.56
C ASP A 60 10.15 -3.26 2.20
N PHE A 61 10.46 -1.99 2.43
CA PHE A 61 11.76 -1.42 2.09
C PHE A 61 12.11 -0.23 2.98
N ASN A 62 13.22 -0.32 3.71
CA ASN A 62 13.76 0.77 4.54
C ASN A 62 12.72 1.42 5.48
N GLY A 63 11.91 0.58 6.15
CA GLY A 63 10.88 1.03 7.08
C GLY A 63 9.64 1.62 6.40
N LEU A 64 9.53 1.56 5.07
CA LEU A 64 8.29 1.80 4.33
C LEU A 64 7.65 0.47 3.99
N VAL A 65 6.39 0.32 4.38
CA VAL A 65 5.52 -0.79 3.99
C VAL A 65 4.41 -0.26 3.09
N ILE A 66 4.29 -0.79 1.88
CA ILE A 66 3.09 -0.66 1.03
C ILE A 66 2.38 -2.00 1.04
N TYR A 67 1.09 -1.99 1.39
CA TYR A 67 0.33 -3.22 1.56
C TYR A 67 0.15 -3.96 0.23
N GLY A 68 0.11 -5.28 0.32
CA GLY A 68 -0.18 -6.18 -0.78
C GLY A 68 -1.54 -6.85 -0.59
N LEU A 69 -1.79 -7.90 -1.37
CA LEU A 69 -2.93 -8.77 -1.13
C LEU A 69 -2.68 -9.68 0.08
N ASP A 70 -3.71 -9.88 0.88
CA ASP A 70 -3.73 -10.84 1.96
C ASP A 70 -3.46 -12.25 1.41
N GLN A 71 -2.67 -13.05 2.13
CA GLN A 71 -2.20 -14.37 1.68
C GLN A 71 -3.35 -15.31 1.26
N GLU A 72 -4.52 -15.23 1.91
CA GLU A 72 -5.71 -16.01 1.57
C GLU A 72 -6.31 -15.71 0.18
N LEU A 73 -5.96 -14.57 -0.40
CA LEU A 73 -6.42 -14.14 -1.73
C LEU A 73 -5.47 -14.54 -2.86
N LEU A 74 -4.26 -14.98 -2.51
CA LEU A 74 -3.24 -15.43 -3.46
C LEU A 74 -3.52 -16.86 -3.91
N ARG A 75 -3.18 -17.15 -5.17
CA ARG A 75 -3.43 -18.47 -5.76
C ARG A 75 -2.43 -19.52 -5.29
N GLU A 76 -1.20 -19.09 -5.03
CA GLU A 76 -0.10 -19.92 -4.56
C GLU A 76 0.42 -19.28 -3.27
N GLU A 77 0.49 -20.06 -2.19
CA GLU A 77 1.23 -19.65 -1.01
C GLU A 77 2.70 -19.50 -1.42
N ASN A 78 3.29 -18.37 -1.06
CA ASN A 78 4.70 -18.10 -1.24
C ASN A 78 5.32 -17.70 0.10
N ASP A 79 6.63 -17.79 0.19
CA ASP A 79 7.39 -17.35 1.36
C ASP A 79 7.66 -15.82 1.31
N GLU A 80 6.92 -15.06 0.47
CA GLU A 80 7.09 -13.61 0.36
C GLU A 80 6.44 -12.91 1.56
N GLU A 81 7.19 -12.03 2.21
CA GLU A 81 6.68 -11.22 3.31
C GLU A 81 5.81 -10.09 2.74
N VAL A 82 4.49 -10.25 2.87
CA VAL A 82 3.49 -9.30 2.39
C VAL A 82 2.59 -8.92 3.55
N TYR A 83 2.52 -7.61 3.85
CA TYR A 83 1.51 -7.08 4.74
C TYR A 83 0.17 -6.97 3.99
N GLY A 84 -0.82 -7.75 4.43
CA GLY A 84 -2.13 -7.83 3.80
C GLY A 84 -2.93 -6.54 3.94
N PHE A 85 -3.49 -6.05 2.83
CA PHE A 85 -4.28 -4.82 2.82
C PHE A 85 -5.52 -4.91 3.70
N ILE A 86 -6.27 -6.01 3.65
CA ILE A 86 -7.50 -6.17 4.42
C ILE A 86 -7.18 -6.30 5.90
N GLU A 87 -6.30 -7.24 6.26
CA GLU A 87 -5.88 -7.46 7.65
C GLU A 87 -5.37 -6.17 8.28
N THR A 88 -4.50 -5.44 7.58
CA THR A 88 -3.91 -4.22 8.13
C THR A 88 -4.92 -3.08 8.25
N ASN A 89 -5.83 -2.91 7.27
CA ASN A 89 -6.91 -1.93 7.40
C ASN A 89 -7.89 -2.30 8.52
N GLU A 90 -8.22 -3.58 8.72
CA GLU A 90 -9.06 -4.04 9.84
C GLU A 90 -8.43 -3.65 11.20
N GLN A 91 -7.10 -3.80 11.34
CA GLN A 91 -6.36 -3.37 12.54
C GLN A 91 -6.45 -1.85 12.75
N TRP A 92 -6.21 -1.03 11.72
CA TRP A 92 -6.33 0.43 11.85
C TRP A 92 -7.78 0.85 12.18
N HIS A 93 -8.77 0.15 11.62
CA HIS A 93 -10.18 0.42 11.85
C HIS A 93 -10.70 -0.01 13.22
N GLU A 94 -9.88 -0.62 14.07
CA GLU A 94 -10.20 -0.77 15.50
C GLU A 94 -10.38 0.60 16.18
N ASN A 95 -9.73 1.64 15.66
CA ASN A 95 -10.00 3.02 16.03
C ASN A 95 -11.11 3.63 15.16
N ASP A 96 -12.22 4.01 15.80
CA ASP A 96 -13.37 4.63 15.11
C ASP A 96 -13.01 5.88 14.30
N GLU A 97 -12.05 6.68 14.76
CA GLU A 97 -11.59 7.89 14.03
C GLU A 97 -10.85 7.54 12.74
N GLN A 98 -10.29 6.33 12.65
CA GLN A 98 -9.53 5.86 11.50
C GLN A 98 -10.40 5.16 10.44
N LYS A 99 -11.65 4.81 10.77
CA LYS A 99 -12.58 4.12 9.84
C LYS A 99 -12.89 4.89 8.57
N LYS A 100 -12.69 6.22 8.56
CA LYS A 100 -12.85 7.06 7.36
C LYS A 100 -11.67 7.00 6.39
N TYR A 101 -10.59 6.34 6.77
CA TYR A 101 -9.39 6.22 5.95
C TYR A 101 -9.29 4.83 5.34
N LEU A 102 -8.80 4.77 4.10
CA LEU A 102 -8.36 3.55 3.47
C LEU A 102 -6.83 3.60 3.37
N PHE A 103 -6.15 2.78 4.17
CA PHE A 103 -4.69 2.79 4.27
C PHE A 103 -4.08 1.90 3.19
N PHE A 104 -3.05 2.41 2.51
CA PHE A 104 -2.31 1.68 1.48
C PHE A 104 -0.91 1.29 1.92
N GLY A 105 -0.43 1.88 3.02
CA GLY A 105 0.89 1.66 3.54
C GLY A 105 1.16 2.54 4.73
N ASP A 106 2.27 2.26 5.39
CA ASP A 106 2.78 3.04 6.51
C ASP A 106 4.30 2.98 6.56
N SER A 107 4.87 3.90 7.31
CA SER A 107 6.26 3.85 7.71
C SER A 107 6.37 3.85 9.22
N ASP A 108 7.61 3.88 9.72
CA ASP A 108 7.89 4.09 11.14
C ASP A 108 7.19 5.32 11.73
N THR A 109 6.90 6.34 10.90
CA THR A 109 6.42 7.65 11.37
C THR A 109 5.19 8.18 10.64
N ALA A 110 4.72 7.53 9.58
CA ALA A 110 3.59 8.03 8.80
C ALA A 110 2.63 6.94 8.33
N TRP A 111 1.38 7.30 8.13
CA TRP A 111 0.39 6.53 7.39
C TRP A 111 0.14 7.16 6.02
N TYR A 112 -0.03 6.33 4.99
CA TYR A 112 -0.38 6.74 3.63
C TYR A 112 -1.77 6.21 3.29
N CYS A 113 -2.75 7.11 3.17
CA CYS A 113 -4.16 6.71 3.08
C CYS A 113 -4.99 7.61 2.17
N LEU A 114 -6.17 7.13 1.78
CA LEU A 114 -7.25 7.92 1.20
C LEU A 114 -8.26 8.25 2.29
N ASP A 115 -8.57 9.54 2.51
CA ASP A 115 -9.78 9.94 3.22
C ASP A 115 -10.98 9.71 2.28
N VAL A 116 -11.82 8.73 2.58
CA VAL A 116 -12.92 8.35 1.70
C VAL A 116 -14.09 9.33 1.73
N ILE A 117 -14.13 10.23 2.71
CA ILE A 117 -15.18 11.25 2.84
C ILE A 117 -14.81 12.47 2.01
N GLU A 118 -13.57 12.96 2.16
CA GLU A 118 -13.07 14.12 1.42
C GLU A 118 -12.52 13.75 0.04
N ASN A 119 -12.30 12.44 -0.21
CA ASN A 119 -11.68 11.90 -1.43
C ASN A 119 -10.29 12.52 -1.68
N GLU A 120 -9.47 12.57 -0.64
CA GLU A 120 -8.11 13.13 -0.65
C GLU A 120 -7.08 12.07 -0.24
N TYR A 121 -5.96 12.00 -0.97
CA TYR A 121 -4.82 11.17 -0.58
C TYR A 121 -3.94 11.94 0.40
N LEU A 122 -3.60 11.33 1.53
CA LEU A 122 -2.96 11.98 2.66
C LEU A 122 -1.76 11.19 3.15
N GLU A 123 -0.78 11.94 3.66
CA GLU A 123 0.22 11.45 4.60
C GLU A 123 -0.16 11.99 5.98
N LEU A 124 -0.27 11.09 6.95
CA LEU A 124 -0.62 11.41 8.34
C LEU A 124 0.52 10.97 9.26
N ASP A 125 0.83 11.77 10.27
CA ASP A 125 1.76 11.38 11.34
C ASP A 125 1.22 10.16 12.09
N LYS A 126 2.07 9.16 12.27
CA LYS A 126 1.81 7.97 13.08
C LYS A 126 2.53 8.14 14.44
N PRO A 127 1.82 8.08 15.57
CA PRO A 127 0.44 7.61 15.73
C PRO A 127 -0.62 8.73 15.82
N SER A 128 -0.27 10.01 15.69
CA SER A 128 -1.19 11.09 16.07
C SER A 128 -2.35 11.33 15.10
N GLY A 129 -2.23 10.88 13.85
CA GLY A 129 -3.18 11.17 12.77
C GLY A 129 -3.10 12.62 12.27
N THR A 130 -2.08 13.38 12.68
CA THR A 130 -1.92 14.77 12.24
C THR A 130 -1.59 14.81 10.75
N LEU A 131 -2.33 15.61 9.98
CA LEU A 131 -2.05 15.79 8.56
C LEU A 131 -0.64 16.35 8.33
N MET A 132 0.18 15.61 7.58
CA MET A 132 1.53 16.02 7.17
C MET A 132 1.53 16.53 5.73
N ASN A 133 0.87 15.81 4.82
CA ASN A 133 0.87 16.15 3.40
C ASN A 133 -0.44 15.74 2.70
N LYS A 134 -0.72 16.38 1.56
CA LYS A 134 -1.85 16.05 0.68
C LYS A 134 -1.36 15.81 -0.74
N PHE A 135 -1.95 14.82 -1.40
CA PHE A 135 -1.62 14.44 -2.76
C PHE A 135 -2.85 14.48 -3.65
N ASN A 136 -2.63 14.77 -4.94
CA ASN A 136 -3.70 14.82 -5.93
C ASN A 136 -4.18 13.42 -6.33
N ASP A 137 -3.31 12.40 -6.22
CA ASP A 137 -3.59 11.03 -6.60
C ASP A 137 -2.67 10.03 -5.86
N PHE A 138 -3.04 8.75 -5.91
CA PHE A 138 -2.26 7.65 -5.34
C PHE A 138 -0.83 7.59 -5.87
N ASN A 139 -0.63 7.82 -7.18
CA ASN A 139 0.70 7.76 -7.80
C ASN A 139 1.67 8.78 -7.21
N SER A 140 1.17 9.98 -6.90
CA SER A 140 1.95 11.06 -6.31
C SER A 140 2.31 10.75 -4.86
N MET A 141 1.36 10.22 -4.08
CA MET A 141 1.59 9.75 -2.72
C MET A 141 2.63 8.62 -2.67
N LEU A 142 2.46 7.59 -3.51
CA LEU A 142 3.39 6.47 -3.61
C LEU A 142 4.79 6.94 -4.04
N ALA A 143 4.86 7.83 -5.04
CA ALA A 143 6.15 8.34 -5.51
C ALA A 143 6.87 9.20 -4.45
N ASP A 144 6.14 9.85 -3.55
CA ASP A 144 6.72 10.61 -2.45
C ASP A 144 7.25 9.66 -1.37
N ALA A 145 6.43 8.71 -0.93
CA ALA A 145 6.79 7.67 0.04
C ALA A 145 8.06 6.90 -0.39
N LEU A 146 8.12 6.46 -1.66
CA LEU A 146 9.27 5.74 -2.20
C LEU A 146 10.54 6.60 -2.27
N LYS A 147 10.43 7.93 -2.47
CA LYS A 147 11.62 8.80 -2.44
C LYS A 147 12.16 8.92 -1.03
N VAL A 148 11.28 9.12 -0.06
CA VAL A 148 11.67 9.22 1.35
C VAL A 148 12.39 7.95 1.80
N SER A 149 11.89 6.76 1.41
CA SER A 149 12.55 5.50 1.77
C SER A 149 13.88 5.26 1.06
N LEU A 150 14.09 5.81 -0.14
CA LEU A 150 15.36 5.77 -0.87
C LEU A 150 16.42 6.74 -0.31
N ASP A 151 15.99 7.82 0.35
CA ASP A 151 16.88 8.83 0.94
C ASP A 151 17.30 8.49 2.38
N ASN A 152 16.68 7.47 3.01
CA ASN A 152 17.01 6.93 4.33
C ASN A 152 18.22 5.98 4.29
#